data_AF-A0A378ZUR7-F1
#
_entry.id   AF-A0A378ZUR7-F1
#
_cell.length_a   1.000
_cell.length_b   1.000
_cell.length_c   1.000
_cell.angle_alpha   90.00
_cell.angle_beta   90.00
_cell.angle_gamma   90.00
#
_symmetry.space_group_name_H-M   'P 1'
#
loop_
_entity.id
_entity.type
_entity.pdbx_description
1 polymer ?
#
loop_
_entity_poly.entity_id
_entity_poly.type
_entity_poly.pdbx_seq_one_letter_code
_entity_poly.pdbx_strand_id
1 'polypeptide(L)' 'MMSLFDLTRLQHEHLAPARNRASRLRSEAEQQELALVWDMILAVDYQAVSAEDLSPEAREDFCDVIEVLLRTLARD' A
#
# COMPACT_ATOMS: atom_id res chain seq x y z
N MET A 1 -3.99 33.95 -10.48
CA MET A 1 -5.22 33.25 -10.91
C MET A 1 -4.78 31.84 -11.29
N MET A 2 -4.81 30.91 -10.34
CA MET A 2 -4.25 29.56 -10.51
C MET A 2 -5.31 28.68 -11.17
N SER A 3 -4.98 28.12 -12.34
CA SER A 3 -5.93 27.43 -13.21
C SER A 3 -6.43 26.13 -12.56
N LEU A 4 -7.74 25.92 -12.58
CA LEU A 4 -8.42 24.69 -12.11
C LEU A 4 -8.02 23.43 -12.89
N PHE A 5 -7.25 23.57 -13.97
CA PHE A 5 -6.86 22.49 -14.87
C PHE A 5 -5.73 21.57 -14.36
N ASP A 6 -5.02 21.94 -13.30
CA ASP A 6 -3.89 21.14 -12.79
C ASP A 6 -4.25 20.17 -11.66
N LEU A 7 -5.33 20.42 -10.91
CA LEU A 7 -5.70 19.56 -9.77
C LEU A 7 -6.22 18.19 -10.20
N THR A 8 -6.99 18.12 -11.29
CA THR A 8 -7.55 16.87 -11.81
C THR A 8 -6.53 15.98 -12.51
N ARG A 9 -5.43 16.54 -13.04
CA ARG A 9 -4.30 15.75 -13.58
C ARG A 9 -3.42 15.17 -12.48
N LEU A 10 -3.14 15.94 -11.42
CA LEU A 10 -2.42 15.44 -10.24
C LEU A 10 -3.15 14.27 -9.57
N GLN A 11 -4.49 14.32 -9.52
CA GLN A 11 -5.29 13.22 -8.97
C GLN A 11 -5.21 11.92 -9.80
N HIS A 12 -5.13 12.00 -11.14
CA HIS A 12 -5.10 10.79 -11.97
C HIS A 12 -3.74 10.09 -11.97
N GLU A 13 -2.62 10.82 -11.89
CA GLU A 13 -1.30 10.20 -11.82
C GLU A 13 -1.02 9.54 -10.45
N HIS A 14 -1.65 10.01 -9.37
CA HIS A 14 -1.44 9.48 -8.01
C HIS A 14 -2.43 8.35 -7.62
N LEU A 15 -3.62 8.27 -8.22
CA LEU A 15 -4.63 7.27 -7.81
C LEU A 15 -4.49 5.90 -8.48
N ALA A 16 -3.85 5.82 -9.65
CA ALA A 16 -3.75 4.59 -10.44
C ALA A 16 -2.60 3.62 -10.05
N PRO A 17 -1.40 4.05 -9.60
CA PRO A 17 -0.32 3.11 -9.26
C PRO A 17 -0.52 2.39 -7.92
N ALA A 18 -1.05 3.09 -6.91
CA ALA A 18 -1.12 2.62 -5.52
C ALA A 18 -1.96 1.36 -5.34
N ARG A 19 -3.09 1.26 -6.04
CA ARG A 19 -4.01 0.11 -5.91
C ARG A 19 -3.42 -1.16 -6.51
N ASN A 20 -2.65 -1.04 -7.60
CA ASN A 20 -1.95 -2.16 -8.22
C ASN A 20 -0.75 -2.63 -7.39
N ARG A 21 -0.11 -1.73 -6.65
CA ARG A 21 1.02 -2.06 -5.78
C ARG A 21 0.57 -2.86 -4.56
N ALA A 22 -0.46 -2.40 -3.86
CA ALA A 22 -0.99 -3.09 -2.69
C ALA A 22 -1.49 -4.51 -3.02
N SER A 23 -2.21 -4.69 -4.14
CA SER A 23 -2.69 -6.03 -4.54
C SER A 23 -1.54 -6.99 -4.87
N ARG A 24 -0.49 -6.50 -5.54
CA ARG A 24 0.69 -7.30 -5.88
C ARG A 24 1.46 -7.72 -4.63
N LEU A 25 1.73 -6.77 -3.73
CA LEU A 25 2.40 -7.05 -2.46
C LEU A 25 1.57 -7.98 -1.57
N ARG A 26 0.23 -7.88 -1.60
CA ARG A 26 -0.63 -8.82 -0.89
C ARG A 26 -0.48 -10.24 -1.42
N SER A 27 -0.48 -10.42 -2.75
CA SER A 27 -0.25 -11.73 -3.36
C SER A 27 1.14 -12.30 -3.02
N GLU A 28 2.18 -11.46 -2.99
CA GLU A 28 3.52 -11.88 -2.58
C GLU A 28 3.56 -12.28 -1.10
N ALA A 29 2.91 -11.51 -0.22
CA ALA A 29 2.78 -11.83 1.20
C ALA A 29 2.03 -13.15 1.44
N GLU A 30 0.98 -13.42 0.67
CA GLU A 30 0.27 -14.71 0.74
C GLU A 30 1.14 -15.88 0.30
N GLN A 31 1.96 -15.72 -0.74
CA GLN A 31 2.89 -16.76 -1.22
C GLN A 31 4.00 -17.06 -0.21
N GLN A 32 4.36 -16.10 0.63
CA GLN A 32 5.42 -16.21 1.64
C GLN A 32 4.88 -16.47 3.05
N GLU A 33 3.59 -16.80 3.18
CA GLU A 33 2.93 -17.03 4.48
C GLU A 33 2.96 -15.81 5.44
N LEU A 34 3.13 -14.61 4.90
CA LEU A 34 3.18 -13.33 5.62
C LEU A 34 1.83 -12.60 5.66
N ALA A 35 0.75 -13.23 5.19
CA ALA A 35 -0.61 -12.65 5.23
C ALA A 35 -1.03 -12.22 6.65
N LEU A 36 -0.63 -12.98 7.68
CA LEU A 36 -0.91 -12.64 9.08
C LEU A 36 -0.13 -11.40 9.54
N VAL A 37 1.12 -11.25 9.09
CA VAL A 37 1.94 -10.07 9.40
C VAL A 37 1.37 -8.82 8.73
N TRP A 38 0.92 -8.95 7.48
CA TRP A 38 0.19 -7.89 6.78
C TRP A 38 -1.04 -7.43 7.57
N ASP A 39 -1.89 -8.36 7.98
CA ASP A 39 -3.13 -8.05 8.70
C ASP A 39 -2.84 -7.44 10.08
N MET A 40 -1.77 -7.92 10.75
CA MET A 40 -1.30 -7.37 12.02
C MET A 40 -0.83 -5.92 11.89
N ILE A 41 -0.03 -5.60 10.87
CA ILE A 41 0.47 -4.23 10.65
C ILE A 41 -0.69 -3.29 10.36
N LEU A 42 -1.65 -3.70 9.50
CA LEU A 42 -2.85 -2.93 9.23
C LEU A 42 -3.65 -2.63 10.51
N ALA A 43 -3.83 -3.63 11.37
CA ALA A 43 -4.60 -3.47 12.60
C ALA A 43 -3.88 -2.60 13.65
N VAL A 44 -2.55 -2.73 13.80
CA VAL A 44 -1.78 -2.08 14.86
C VAL A 44 -1.38 -0.66 14.48
N ASP A 45 -0.78 -0.48 13.30
CA ASP A 45 -0.17 0.79 12.92
C ASP A 45 -1.15 1.71 12.20
N TYR A 46 -2.11 1.12 11.48
CA TYR A 46 -3.07 1.86 10.65
C TYR A 46 -4.51 1.79 11.14
N GLN A 47 -4.80 0.96 12.17
CA GLN A 47 -6.15 0.73 12.71
C GLN A 47 -7.18 0.41 11.62
N ALA A 48 -6.75 -0.29 10.58
CA ALA A 48 -7.54 -0.60 9.39
C ALA A 48 -7.70 -2.11 9.22
N VAL A 49 -8.78 -2.53 8.56
CA VAL A 49 -9.01 -3.94 8.20
C VAL A 49 -8.51 -4.21 6.78
N SER A 50 -8.55 -3.21 5.90
CA SER A 50 -8.07 -3.29 4.53
C SER A 50 -7.13 -2.15 4.18
N ALA A 51 -6.14 -2.42 3.33
CA ALA A 51 -5.30 -1.37 2.73
C ALA A 51 -6.12 -0.39 1.87
N GLU A 52 -7.31 -0.79 1.39
CA GLU A 52 -8.23 0.09 0.66
C GLU A 52 -8.90 1.14 1.54
N ASP A 53 -8.97 0.90 2.85
CA ASP A 53 -9.53 1.85 3.82
C ASP A 53 -8.53 2.97 4.17
N LEU A 54 -7.25 2.79 3.81
CA LEU A 54 -6.20 3.76 4.05
C LEU A 54 -6.33 4.97 3.11
N SER A 55 -5.91 6.13 3.61
CA SER A 55 -5.65 7.28 2.76
C SER A 55 -4.56 6.93 1.73
N PRO A 56 -4.53 7.60 0.56
CA PRO A 56 -3.52 7.31 -0.46
C PRO A 56 -2.08 7.38 0.04
N GLU A 57 -1.77 8.36 0.89
CA GLU A 57 -0.44 8.54 1.51
C GLU A 57 -0.12 7.38 2.46
N ALA A 58 -1.01 7.07 3.39
CA ALA A 58 -0.82 5.97 4.34
C ALA A 58 -0.72 4.60 3.64
N ARG A 59 -1.41 4.43 2.50
CA ARG A 59 -1.33 3.21 1.69
C ARG A 59 0.04 3.05 1.04
N GLU A 60 0.64 4.12 0.53
CA GLU A 60 1.99 4.06 -0.03
C GLU A 60 3.02 3.76 1.06
N ASP A 61 2.94 4.44 2.22
CA ASP A 61 3.80 4.17 3.37
C ASP A 61 3.69 2.70 3.82
N PHE A 62 2.47 2.18 3.87
CA PHE A 62 2.22 0.77 4.20
C PHE A 62 2.84 -0.18 3.16
N CYS A 63 2.69 0.13 1.88
CA CYS A 63 3.31 -0.66 0.80
C CYS A 63 4.84 -0.65 0.91
N ASP A 64 5.46 0.48 1.25
CA ASP A 64 6.91 0.58 1.47
C ASP A 64 7.38 -0.34 2.61
N VAL A 65 6.66 -0.35 3.73
CA VAL A 65 6.95 -1.24 4.87
C VAL A 65 6.86 -2.71 4.48
N ILE A 66 5.77 -3.11 3.81
CA ILE A 66 5.60 -4.49 3.37
C ILE A 66 6.68 -4.90 2.36
N GLU A 67 7.05 -4.03 1.42
CA GLU A 67 8.09 -4.34 0.44
C GLU A 67 9.44 -4.61 1.11
N VAL A 68 9.79 -3.85 2.15
CA VAL A 68 10.99 -4.11 2.96
C VAL A 68 10.88 -5.44 3.70
N LEU A 69 9.73 -5.73 4.31
CA LEU A 69 9.51 -7.00 5.02
C LEU A 69 9.63 -8.20 4.09
N LEU A 70 8.94 -8.18 2.95
CA LEU A 70 9.01 -9.24 1.94
C LEU A 70 10.45 -9.47 1.49
N ARG A 71 11.20 -8.42 1.17
CA ARG A 71 12.61 -8.56 0.75
C ARG A 71 13.54 -9.10 1.83
N THR A 72 13.24 -8.81 3.09
CA THR A 72 14.09 -9.19 4.22
C THR A 72 13.79 -10.63 4.66
N LEU A 73 12.52 -11.04 4.61
CA LEU A 73 12.07 -12.36 5.07
C LEU A 73 12.03 -13.41 3.95
N ALA A 74 11.92 -13.02 2.67
CA ALA A 74 11.98 -13.96 1.54
C ALA A 74 13.37 -14.58 1.28
N ARG A 75 14.36 -14.34 2.17
CA ARG A 75 15.77 -14.66 1.93
C ARG A 75 16.25 -15.95 2.59
N ASP A 76 15.33 -16.83 3.00
CA ASP A 76 15.61 -18.19 3.50
C ASP A 76 15.40 -19.26 2.43
#